data_AF-A0A560WTE2-F1
#
_entry.id   AF-A0A560WTE2-F1
#
_cell.length_a   1.000
_cell.length_b   1.000
_cell.length_c   1.000
_cell.angle_alpha   90.00
_cell.angle_beta   90.00
_cell.angle_gamma   90.00
#
_symmetry.space_group_name_H-M   'P 1'
#
loop_
_entity.id
_entity.type
_entity.pdbx_description
1 polymer ?
#
loop_
_entity_poly.entity_id
_entity_poly.type
_entity_poly.pdbx_seq_one_letter_code
_entity_poly.pdbx_strand_id
1 'polypeptide(L)'
;MTIARDGKGRFPKGASGNRRGRPRSTPQRIETLADINDMIIRVMNMRTTIRSSEGERSVSLLEANVLRLAMGGADNRLAAVHSITLTRQAIWGRQEQLIREEKMRQFEMQKELPDCLRDDAE
;
A
#
# COMPACT_ATOMS: atom_id res chain seq x y z
N MET A 1 -5.99 22.63 36.26
CA MET A 1 -7.04 21.57 36.20
C MET A 1 -6.36 20.22 36.00
N THR A 2 -6.38 19.36 37.01
CA THR A 2 -5.90 17.97 36.92
C THR A 2 -7.00 17.10 36.33
N ILE A 3 -6.79 16.55 35.13
CA ILE A 3 -7.76 15.67 34.48
C ILE A 3 -7.69 14.31 35.19
N ALA A 4 -8.77 13.93 35.88
CA ALA A 4 -8.87 12.64 36.55
C ALA A 4 -8.81 11.49 35.52
N ARG A 5 -7.96 10.50 35.78
CA ARG A 5 -7.82 9.28 34.97
C ARG A 5 -8.96 8.32 35.30
N ASP A 6 -9.33 7.44 34.35
CA ASP A 6 -10.26 6.35 34.62
C ASP A 6 -9.66 5.31 35.58
N GLY A 7 -10.47 4.39 36.10
CA GLY A 7 -10.03 3.32 37.02
C GLY A 7 -8.99 2.35 36.42
N LYS A 8 -8.60 2.53 35.16
CA LYS A 8 -7.54 1.79 34.46
C LYS A 8 -6.34 2.68 34.13
N GLY A 9 -6.27 3.89 34.69
CA GLY A 9 -5.18 4.84 34.49
C GLY A 9 -5.17 5.53 33.12
N ARG A 10 -6.24 5.41 32.32
CA ARG A 10 -6.35 6.05 31.01
C ARG A 10 -6.95 7.44 31.16
N PHE A 11 -6.51 8.36 30.30
CA PHE A 11 -7.14 9.68 30.23
C PHE A 11 -8.54 9.57 29.59
N PRO A 12 -9.54 10.30 30.09
CA PRO A 12 -10.85 10.35 29.48
C PRO A 12 -10.75 10.84 28.02
N LYS A 13 -11.62 10.32 27.15
CA LYS A 13 -11.68 10.77 25.75
C LYS A 13 -11.85 12.29 25.71
N GLY A 14 -11.03 12.97 24.89
CA GLY A 14 -11.01 14.43 24.81
C GLY A 14 -9.98 15.12 25.71
N ALA A 15 -9.31 14.42 26.62
CA ALA A 15 -8.27 15.00 27.47
C ALA A 15 -7.08 15.58 26.69
N SER A 16 -6.78 15.02 25.51
CA SER A 16 -5.70 15.50 24.63
C SER A 16 -6.15 16.58 23.62
N GLY A 17 -7.32 17.21 23.82
CA GLY A 17 -7.91 18.16 22.87
C GLY A 17 -8.61 17.51 21.66
N ASN A 18 -8.41 16.22 21.41
CA ASN A 18 -9.14 15.48 20.39
C ASN A 18 -10.38 14.80 21.00
N ARG A 19 -11.55 15.46 20.89
CA ARG A 19 -12.84 14.93 21.39
C ARG A 19 -13.21 13.55 20.83
N ARG A 20 -12.74 13.22 19.62
CA ARG A 20 -12.99 11.94 18.95
C ARG A 20 -12.07 10.81 19.44
N GLY A 21 -11.00 11.15 20.17
CA GLY A 21 -9.97 10.20 20.60
C GLY A 21 -9.07 9.76 19.43
N ARG A 22 -8.12 8.86 19.72
CA ARG A 22 -7.26 8.26 18.69
C ARG A 22 -8.15 7.57 17.64
N PRO A 23 -7.92 7.77 16.33
CA PRO A 23 -8.60 7.01 15.29
C PRO A 23 -8.48 5.51 15.56
N ARG A 24 -9.58 4.77 15.48
CA ARG A 24 -9.55 3.31 15.63
C ARG A 24 -8.82 2.74 14.42
N SER A 25 -7.68 2.08 14.65
CA SER A 25 -7.08 1.23 13.63
C SER A 25 -7.98 0.01 13.44
N THR A 26 -8.67 -0.09 12.32
CA THR A 26 -9.29 -1.34 11.90
C THR A 26 -8.18 -2.27 11.43
N PRO A 27 -7.95 -3.42 12.09
CA PRO A 27 -7.00 -4.40 11.59
C PRO A 27 -7.52 -4.91 10.24
N GLN A 28 -6.68 -4.79 9.21
CA GLN A 28 -6.94 -5.44 7.93
C GLN A 28 -6.67 -6.94 8.11
N ARG A 29 -7.65 -7.78 7.77
CA ARG A 29 -7.43 -9.22 7.70
C ARG A 29 -6.66 -9.53 6.42
N ILE A 30 -5.63 -10.36 6.53
CA ILE A 30 -4.84 -10.86 5.40
C ILE A 30 -5.34 -12.26 5.14
N GLU A 31 -6.03 -12.46 4.02
CA GLU A 31 -6.65 -13.75 3.68
C GLU A 31 -5.96 -14.38 2.47
N THR A 32 -5.42 -13.57 1.57
CA THR A 32 -4.80 -14.00 0.32
C THR A 32 -3.39 -13.45 0.15
N LEU A 33 -2.61 -14.05 -0.76
CA LEU A 33 -1.32 -13.49 -1.20
C LEU A 33 -1.48 -12.13 -1.88
N ALA A 34 -2.65 -11.86 -2.51
CA ALA A 34 -2.97 -10.58 -3.11
C ALA A 34 -3.03 -9.47 -2.05
N ASP A 35 -3.63 -9.77 -0.89
CA ASP A 35 -3.71 -8.83 0.23
C ASP A 35 -2.34 -8.45 0.77
N ILE A 36 -1.39 -9.41 0.77
CA ILE A 36 0.00 -9.16 1.15
C ILE A 36 0.66 -8.23 0.14
N ASN A 37 0.50 -8.49 -1.16
CA ASN A 37 1.05 -7.64 -2.21
C ASN A 37 0.51 -6.21 -2.12
N ASP A 38 -0.79 -6.06 -1.93
CA ASP A 38 -1.43 -4.75 -1.76
C ASP A 38 -0.96 -4.03 -0.51
N MET A 39 -0.78 -4.76 0.59
CA MET A 39 -0.21 -4.20 1.82
C MET A 39 1.21 -3.70 1.61
N ILE A 40 2.08 -4.49 0.95
CA ILE A 40 3.45 -4.09 0.63
C ILE A 40 3.44 -2.82 -0.23
N ILE A 41 2.68 -2.81 -1.32
CA ILE A 41 2.58 -1.65 -2.22
C ILE A 41 2.08 -0.42 -1.46
N ARG A 42 1.05 -0.58 -0.62
CA ARG A 42 0.48 0.52 0.17
C ARG A 42 1.49 1.09 1.15
N VAL A 43 2.18 0.24 1.90
CA VAL A 43 3.21 0.67 2.86
C VAL A 43 4.33 1.38 2.12
N MET A 44 4.83 0.81 1.03
CA MET A 44 5.98 1.37 0.30
C MET A 44 5.65 2.69 -0.42
N ASN A 45 4.37 2.95 -0.68
CA ASN A 45 3.86 4.24 -1.18
C ASN A 45 3.61 5.28 -0.08
N MET A 46 3.73 4.93 1.20
CA MET A 46 3.60 5.92 2.28
C MET A 46 4.71 6.97 2.15
N ARG A 47 4.36 8.23 2.46
CA ARG A 47 5.29 9.35 2.40
C ARG A 47 6.20 9.35 3.63
N THR A 48 7.49 9.53 3.39
CA THR A 48 8.51 9.78 4.41
C THR A 48 9.32 10.99 4.02
N THR A 49 9.83 11.71 5.02
CA THR A 49 10.78 12.80 4.81
C THR A 49 12.20 12.25 4.80
N ILE A 50 13.02 12.69 3.86
CA ILE A 50 14.46 12.46 3.85
C ILE A 50 15.19 13.77 3.71
N ARG A 51 16.33 13.87 4.38
CA ARG A 51 17.29 14.97 4.24
C ARG A 51 18.32 14.57 3.17
N SER A 52 18.43 15.38 2.12
CA SER A 52 19.53 15.30 1.15
C SER A 52 20.32 16.61 1.15
N SER A 53 21.41 16.66 0.37
CA SER A 53 22.19 17.87 0.13
C SER A 53 21.36 19.01 -0.50
N GLU A 54 20.29 18.68 -1.22
CA GLU A 54 19.38 19.62 -1.87
C GLU A 54 18.23 20.08 -0.94
N GLY A 55 18.18 19.58 0.30
CA GLY A 55 17.18 19.93 1.32
C GLY A 55 16.32 18.77 1.82
N GLU A 56 15.29 19.10 2.58
CA GLU A 56 14.27 18.13 3.04
C GLU A 56 13.23 17.91 1.94
N ARG A 57 13.02 16.64 1.57
CA ARG A 57 11.99 16.25 0.59
C ARG A 57 11.09 15.14 1.15
N SER A 58 9.81 15.22 0.82
CA SER A 58 8.81 14.21 1.16
C SER A 58 8.59 13.26 -0.02
N VAL A 59 9.14 12.06 0.07
CA VAL A 59 9.09 11.05 -1.00
C VAL A 59 8.47 9.74 -0.51
N SER A 60 8.22 8.79 -1.40
CA SER A 60 7.73 7.47 -0.99
C SER A 60 8.79 6.69 -0.19
N LEU A 61 8.38 5.73 0.64
CA LEU A 61 9.32 4.84 1.33
C LEU A 61 10.20 4.04 0.34
N LEU A 62 9.65 3.65 -0.81
CA LEU A 62 10.42 2.98 -1.86
C LEU A 62 11.52 3.90 -2.40
N GLU A 63 11.16 5.12 -2.78
CA GLU A 63 12.11 6.12 -3.28
C GLU A 63 13.17 6.46 -2.22
N ALA A 64 12.77 6.54 -0.95
CA ALA A 64 13.69 6.76 0.15
C ALA A 64 14.71 5.64 0.32
N ASN A 65 14.28 4.38 0.20
CA ASN A 65 15.20 3.24 0.29
C ASN A 65 16.18 3.24 -0.88
N VAL A 66 15.72 3.57 -2.10
CA VAL A 66 16.60 3.69 -3.28
C VAL A 66 17.62 4.82 -3.10
N LEU A 67 17.18 6.01 -2.68
CA LEU A 67 18.07 7.16 -2.46
C LEU A 67 19.11 6.88 -1.38
N ARG A 68 18.71 6.27 -0.25
CA ARG A 68 19.64 5.90 0.82
C ARG A 68 20.68 4.89 0.37
N LEU A 69 20.30 3.91 -0.47
CA LEU A 69 21.25 2.97 -1.06
C LEU A 69 22.23 3.66 -2.01
N ALA A 70 21.73 4.55 -2.87
CA ALA A 70 22.56 5.29 -3.82
C ALA A 70 23.55 6.23 -3.13
N MET A 71 23.11 6.90 -2.05
CA MET A 71 23.93 7.83 -1.28
C MET A 71 24.86 7.14 -0.26
N GLY A 72 24.77 5.81 -0.10
CA GLY A 72 25.52 5.06 0.91
C GLY A 72 25.08 5.32 2.36
N GLY A 73 23.98 6.04 2.58
CA GLY A 73 23.45 6.42 3.90
C GLY A 73 22.39 5.46 4.46
N ALA A 74 22.35 4.21 3.98
CA ALA A 74 21.40 3.21 4.46
C ALA A 74 21.94 2.50 5.72
N ASP A 75 21.32 2.73 6.88
CA ASP A 75 21.68 2.07 8.15
C ASP A 75 21.72 0.53 8.03
N ASN A 76 20.75 -0.03 7.30
CA ASN A 76 20.72 -1.45 6.97
C ASN A 76 20.51 -1.64 5.47
N ARG A 77 21.63 -1.79 4.75
CA ARG A 77 21.67 -1.98 3.29
C ARG A 77 20.88 -3.20 2.84
N LEU A 78 21.00 -4.32 3.56
CA LEU A 78 20.34 -5.59 3.20
C LEU A 78 18.82 -5.46 3.31
N ALA A 79 18.32 -4.84 4.38
CA ALA A 79 16.90 -4.58 4.57
C ALA A 79 16.33 -3.67 3.46
N ALA A 80 17.06 -2.61 3.09
CA ALA A 80 16.65 -1.73 1.99
C ALA A 80 16.55 -2.49 0.66
N VAL A 81 17.55 -3.31 0.32
CA VAL A 81 17.52 -4.14 -0.89
C VAL A 81 16.33 -5.11 -0.87
N HIS A 82 16.14 -5.86 0.22
CA HIS A 82 15.01 -6.79 0.31
C HIS A 82 13.66 -6.10 0.22
N SER A 83 13.49 -4.92 0.83
CA SER A 83 12.24 -4.16 0.73
C SER A 83 11.93 -3.77 -0.73
N ILE A 84 12.95 -3.38 -1.50
CA ILE A 84 12.80 -3.05 -2.92
C ILE A 84 12.44 -4.30 -3.72
N THR A 85 13.12 -5.43 -3.46
CA THR A 85 12.83 -6.71 -4.11
C THR A 85 11.39 -7.18 -3.85
N LEU A 86 10.96 -7.15 -2.59
CA LEU A 86 9.59 -7.51 -2.20
C LEU A 86 8.56 -6.60 -2.88
N THR A 87 8.83 -5.31 -2.96
CA THR A 87 7.95 -4.36 -3.66
C THR A 87 7.85 -4.68 -5.14
N ARG A 88 8.97 -5.03 -5.78
CA ARG A 88 8.98 -5.43 -7.19
C ARG A 88 8.15 -6.70 -7.42
N GLN A 89 8.29 -7.70 -6.56
CA GLN A 89 7.51 -8.94 -6.63
C GLN A 89 6.02 -8.68 -6.42
N ALA A 90 5.66 -7.83 -5.47
CA ALA A 90 4.27 -7.44 -5.21
C ALA A 90 3.64 -6.73 -6.42
N ILE A 91 4.36 -5.78 -7.05
CA ILE A 91 3.90 -5.09 -8.26
C ILE A 91 3.69 -6.08 -9.40
N TRP A 92 4.63 -7.00 -9.61
CA TRP A 92 4.52 -8.03 -10.63
C TRP A 92 3.28 -8.91 -10.42
N GLY A 93 3.10 -9.43 -9.20
CA GLY A 93 1.93 -10.24 -8.86
C GLY A 93 0.61 -9.50 -9.07
N ARG A 94 0.57 -8.19 -8.76
CA ARG A 94 -0.60 -7.35 -9.01
C ARG A 94 -0.86 -7.13 -10.51
N GLN A 95 0.18 -6.91 -11.32
CA GLN A 95 0.04 -6.78 -12.77
C GLN A 95 -0.51 -8.07 -13.39
N GLU A 96 -0.03 -9.23 -12.98
CA GLU A 96 -0.55 -10.51 -13.47
C GLU A 96 -2.04 -10.70 -13.16
N GLN A 97 -2.49 -10.28 -11.97
CA GLN A 97 -3.91 -10.33 -11.61
C GLN A 97 -4.75 -9.41 -12.49
N LEU A 98 -4.32 -8.16 -12.67
CA LEU A 98 -5.04 -7.21 -13.54
C LEU A 98 -5.17 -7.74 -14.96
N ILE A 99 -4.10 -8.32 -15.51
CA ILE A 99 -4.12 -8.92 -16.86
C ILE A 99 -5.10 -10.11 -16.92
N ARG A 100 -5.16 -10.96 -15.87
CA ARG A 100 -6.11 -12.07 -15.81
C ARG A 100 -7.55 -11.57 -15.73
N GLU A 101 -7.81 -10.58 -14.90
CA GLU A 101 -9.14 -9.97 -14.77
C GLU A 101 -9.60 -9.32 -16.08
N GLU A 102 -8.72 -8.61 -16.77
CA GLU A 102 -9.01 -8.04 -18.10
C GLU A 102 -9.34 -9.11 -19.13
N LYS A 103 -8.57 -10.21 -19.18
CA LYS A 103 -8.86 -11.33 -20.09
C LYS A 103 -10.19 -11.99 -19.80
N MET A 104 -10.54 -12.18 -18.53
CA MET A 104 -11.83 -12.75 -18.12
C MET A 104 -12.98 -11.84 -18.55
N ARG A 105 -12.87 -10.51 -18.32
CA ARG A 105 -13.88 -9.55 -18.77
C ARG A 105 -14.04 -9.53 -20.29
N GLN A 106 -12.95 -9.60 -21.04
CA GLN A 106 -13.01 -9.65 -22.51
C GLN A 106 -13.74 -10.91 -23.00
N PHE A 107 -13.51 -12.05 -22.34
CA PHE A 107 -14.18 -13.30 -22.67
C PHE A 107 -15.68 -13.27 -22.33
N GLU A 108 -16.06 -12.67 -21.20
CA GLU A 108 -17.47 -12.46 -20.84
C GLU A 108 -18.18 -11.56 -21.87
N MET A 109 -17.56 -10.45 -22.27
CA MET A 109 -18.11 -9.58 -23.33
C MET A 109 -18.27 -10.31 -24.68
N GLN A 110 -17.34 -11.21 -25.04
CA GLN A 110 -17.46 -12.00 -26.27
C GLN A 110 -18.58 -13.05 -26.21
N LYS A 111 -18.91 -13.55 -25.02
CA LYS A 111 -20.04 -14.47 -24.82
C LYS A 111 -21.40 -13.78 -24.83
N GLU A 112 -21.46 -12.53 -24.41
CA GLU A 112 -22.68 -11.73 -24.38
C GLU A 112 -23.05 -11.12 -25.74
N LEU A 113 -22.19 -11.24 -26.75
CA LEU A 113 -22.53 -10.89 -28.14
C LEU A 113 -23.62 -11.85 -28.65
N PRO A 114 -24.82 -11.34 -29.00
CA PRO A 114 -25.90 -12.17 -29.49
C PRO A 114 -25.52 -12.81 -30.83
N ASP A 115 -25.94 -14.07 -31.04
CA ASP A 115 -25.64 -14.88 -32.23
C ASP A 115 -26.06 -14.23 -33.57
N CYS A 116 -26.89 -13.18 -33.54
CA CYS A 116 -27.36 -12.47 -34.74
C CYS A 116 -26.31 -11.64 -35.50
N LEU A 117 -25.04 -11.62 -35.07
CA LEU A 117 -23.92 -10.99 -35.79
C LEU A 117 -22.84 -12.01 -36.22
N ARG A 118 -23.07 -13.31 -36.02
CA ARG A 118 -22.10 -14.37 -36.38
C ARG A 118 -22.24 -14.87 -37.82
N ASP A 119 -23.37 -14.63 -38.48
CA ASP A 119 -23.71 -15.21 -39.79
C ASP A 119 -23.36 -14.33 -41.00
N ASP A 120 -22.87 -13.09 -40.81
CA ASP A 120 -22.54 -12.17 -41.92
C ASP A 120 -21.05 -12.20 -42.35
N ALA A 121 -20.30 -13.23 -41.96
CA ALA A 121 -18.86 -13.37 -42.25
C ALA A 121 -18.50 -14.65 -43.02
N GLU A 122 -19.37 -15.10 -43.93
CA GLU A 122 -19.03 -16.05 -45.01
C GLU A 122 -18.86 -15.35 -46.37
#